data_AF-A0A177AC43-F1
#
_entry.id   AF-A0A177AC43-F1
#
_cell.length_a   1.000
_cell.length_b   1.000
_cell.length_c   1.000
_cell.angle_alpha   90.00
_cell.angle_beta   90.00
_cell.angle_gamma   90.00
#
_symmetry.space_group_name_H-M   'P 1'
#
loop_
_entity.id
_entity.type
_entity.pdbx_description
1 polymer ?
#
loop_
_entity_poly.entity_id
_entity_poly.type
_entity_poly.pdbx_seq_one_letter_code
_entity_poly.pdbx_strand_id
1 'polypeptide(L)'
;MALSFVLQSVVDATPIQAFAAGAALCSTSLGTTFSILNASGLSTTRFGTVLSSAAMMDDVVGLVMVQVISNIGETSESFSAVTVVRPLAVSFGLAIAVLLSCRLVAQPLTTWLNGVRKSSPNGTLNTLCQATHTAFIIHTLVLAVLVTAATYAGTSNLFASYLAGAS
;
A
#
# COMPACT_ATOMS: atom_id res chain seq x y z
N MET A 1 -11.67 8.28 -15.96
CA MET A 1 -11.87 7.15 -16.91
C MET A 1 -12.86 7.48 -18.03
N ALA A 2 -14.16 7.63 -17.79
CA ALA A 2 -15.13 7.84 -18.89
C ALA A 2 -14.81 9.06 -19.78
N LEU A 3 -14.26 10.14 -19.20
CA LEU A 3 -13.88 11.34 -19.94
C LEU A 3 -12.76 11.11 -20.99
N SER A 4 -11.89 10.11 -20.81
CA SER A 4 -10.80 9.86 -21.77
C SER A 4 -11.30 9.30 -23.10
N PHE A 5 -12.52 8.75 -23.15
CA PHE A 5 -13.16 8.31 -24.39
C PHE A 5 -13.53 9.47 -25.33
N VAL A 6 -13.55 10.71 -24.83
CA VAL A 6 -13.69 11.91 -25.67
C VAL A 6 -12.52 12.02 -26.66
N LEU A 7 -11.33 11.51 -26.32
CA LEU A 7 -10.16 11.50 -27.22
C LEU A 7 -10.41 10.72 -28.52
N GLN A 8 -11.34 9.78 -28.53
CA GLN A 8 -11.74 9.08 -29.76
C GLN A 8 -12.35 10.06 -30.77
N SER A 9 -13.16 11.00 -30.30
CA SER A 9 -13.82 11.99 -31.15
C SER A 9 -12.94 13.18 -31.55
N VAL A 10 -11.88 13.46 -30.79
CA VAL A 10 -11.04 14.67 -30.98
C VAL A 10 -9.73 14.36 -31.73
N VAL A 11 -9.16 13.17 -31.55
CA VAL A 11 -7.83 12.80 -32.08
C VAL A 11 -7.85 11.47 -32.83
N ASP A 12 -9.04 10.91 -33.14
CA ASP A 12 -9.20 9.57 -33.74
C ASP A 12 -8.42 8.47 -32.96
N ALA A 13 -8.35 8.60 -31.64
CA ALA A 13 -7.69 7.63 -30.79
C ALA A 13 -8.45 6.30 -30.77
N THR A 14 -7.73 5.18 -30.78
CA THR A 14 -8.36 3.86 -30.61
C THR A 14 -8.93 3.69 -29.19
N PRO A 15 -9.93 2.80 -28.99
CA PRO A 15 -10.50 2.57 -27.66
C PRO A 15 -9.47 2.17 -26.59
N ILE A 16 -8.43 1.42 -27.00
CA ILE A 16 -7.35 1.00 -26.09
C ILE A 16 -6.44 2.17 -25.71
N GLN A 17 -6.16 3.09 -26.64
CA GLN A 17 -5.38 4.31 -26.37
C GLN A 17 -6.16 5.27 -25.47
N ALA A 18 -7.47 5.42 -25.70
CA ALA A 18 -8.34 6.21 -24.84
C ALA A 18 -8.42 5.61 -23.42
N PHE A 19 -8.50 4.28 -23.30
CA PHE A 19 -8.46 3.58 -22.02
C PHE A 19 -7.11 3.76 -21.32
N ALA A 20 -5.99 3.56 -22.03
CA ALA A 20 -4.64 3.73 -21.50
C ALA A 20 -4.39 5.18 -21.04
N ALA A 21 -4.87 6.17 -21.78
CA ALA A 21 -4.81 7.58 -21.37
C ALA A 21 -5.61 7.83 -20.09
N GLY A 22 -6.79 7.22 -19.96
CA GLY A 22 -7.59 7.28 -18.74
C GLY A 22 -6.89 6.61 -17.55
N ALA A 23 -6.26 5.46 -17.77
CA ALA A 23 -5.49 4.74 -16.76
C ALA A 23 -4.28 5.53 -16.28
N ALA A 24 -3.55 6.18 -17.19
CA ALA A 24 -2.43 7.05 -16.84
C ALA A 24 -2.86 8.24 -15.98
N LEU A 25 -4.05 8.80 -16.21
CA LEU A 25 -4.62 9.89 -15.39
C LEU A 25 -5.14 9.45 -14.02
N CYS A 26 -5.38 8.15 -13.84
CA CYS A 26 -5.83 7.58 -12.57
C CYS A 26 -4.67 7.38 -11.58
N SER A 27 -3.47 7.89 -11.86
CA SER A 27 -2.34 7.77 -10.94
C SER A 27 -2.22 9.03 -10.08
N THR A 28 -2.46 8.90 -8.78
CA THR A 28 -2.22 9.97 -7.81
C THR A 28 -0.76 10.04 -7.37
N SER A 29 -0.12 11.21 -7.51
CA SER A 29 1.24 11.42 -7.02
C SER A 29 1.27 11.68 -5.51
N LEU A 30 1.51 10.61 -4.74
CA LEU A 30 1.58 10.67 -3.28
C LEU A 30 2.64 11.65 -2.74
N GLY A 31 3.81 11.73 -3.38
CA GLY A 31 4.92 12.56 -2.92
C GLY A 31 4.61 14.06 -2.94
N THR A 32 3.95 14.53 -3.99
CA THR A 32 3.53 15.94 -4.09
C THR A 32 2.33 16.21 -3.18
N THR A 33 1.33 15.33 -3.15
CA THR A 33 0.16 15.49 -2.27
C THR A 33 0.55 15.53 -0.79
N PHE A 34 1.47 14.66 -0.34
CA PHE A 34 1.95 14.68 1.06
C PHE A 34 2.79 15.90 1.39
N SER A 35 3.65 16.34 0.46
CA SER A 35 4.42 17.58 0.67
C SER A 35 3.49 18.79 0.84
N ILE A 36 2.42 18.88 0.04
CA ILE A 36 1.43 19.96 0.12
C ILE A 36 0.62 19.85 1.41
N LEU A 37 0.08 18.66 1.73
CA LEU A 37 -0.65 18.42 2.98
C LEU A 37 0.19 18.79 4.21
N ASN A 38 1.48 18.46 4.20
CA ASN A 38 2.39 18.77 5.29
C ASN A 38 2.70 20.28 5.36
N ALA A 39 2.98 20.91 4.22
CA ALA A 39 3.23 22.36 4.16
C ALA A 39 2.00 23.19 4.59
N SER A 40 0.79 22.69 4.33
CA SER A 40 -0.46 23.31 4.76
C SER A 40 -0.91 22.95 6.18
N GLY A 41 -0.14 22.13 6.91
CA GLY A 41 -0.50 21.69 8.27
C GLY A 41 -1.75 20.81 8.35
N LEU A 42 -2.16 20.21 7.22
CA LEU A 42 -3.37 19.41 7.09
C LEU A 42 -3.12 17.90 7.26
N SER A 43 -1.86 17.45 7.33
CA SER A 43 -1.48 16.03 7.35
C SER A 43 -2.09 15.24 8.50
N THR A 44 -2.25 15.85 9.68
CA THR A 44 -2.83 15.21 10.89
C THR A 44 -4.34 15.42 11.03
N THR A 45 -4.97 16.15 10.09
CA THR A 45 -6.40 16.41 10.12
C THR A 45 -7.20 15.22 9.58
N ARG A 46 -8.50 15.19 9.89
CA ARG A 46 -9.43 14.22 9.29
C ARG A 46 -9.40 14.25 7.75
N PHE A 47 -9.21 15.43 7.17
CA PHE A 47 -9.06 15.60 5.73
C PHE A 47 -7.76 14.97 5.22
N GLY A 48 -6.64 15.21 5.92
CA GLY A 48 -5.35 14.59 5.60
C GLY A 48 -5.40 13.07 5.62
N THR A 49 -6.00 12.46 6.66
CA THR A 49 -6.13 11.00 6.75
C THR A 49 -6.98 10.42 5.61
N VAL A 50 -8.11 11.06 5.28
CA VAL A 50 -8.99 10.61 4.19
C VAL A 50 -8.29 10.77 2.84
N LEU A 51 -7.62 11.89 2.59
CA LEU A 51 -6.92 12.14 1.32
C LEU A 51 -5.75 11.18 1.13
N SER A 52 -4.97 10.94 2.19
CA SER A 52 -3.85 10.00 2.17
C SER A 52 -4.29 8.56 1.96
N SER A 53 -5.38 8.13 2.61
CA SER A 53 -5.93 6.78 2.40
C SER A 53 -6.55 6.61 1.02
N ALA A 54 -7.25 7.62 0.50
CA ALA A 54 -7.80 7.61 -0.85
C ALA A 54 -6.70 7.50 -1.92
N ALA A 55 -5.61 8.27 -1.77
CA ALA A 55 -4.47 8.21 -2.68
C ALA A 55 -3.76 6.84 -2.66
N MET A 56 -3.70 6.16 -1.51
CA MET A 56 -3.14 4.81 -1.40
C MET A 56 -4.07 3.75 -2.01
N MET A 57 -5.39 3.92 -1.91
CA MET A 57 -6.37 3.03 -2.55
C MET A 57 -6.34 3.17 -4.08
N ASP A 58 -6.13 4.38 -4.59
CA ASP A 58 -5.99 4.67 -6.02
C ASP A 58 -4.78 3.95 -6.65
N ASP A 59 -3.68 3.79 -5.91
CA ASP A 59 -2.49 3.05 -6.37
C ASP A 59 -2.77 1.55 -6.62
N VAL A 60 -3.60 0.91 -5.80
CA VAL A 60 -4.07 -0.47 -6.03
C VAL A 60 -4.90 -0.54 -7.31
N VAL A 61 -5.77 0.44 -7.55
CA VAL A 61 -6.55 0.53 -8.80
C VAL A 61 -5.65 0.78 -10.00
N GLY A 62 -4.63 1.63 -9.85
CA GLY A 62 -3.60 1.87 -10.88
C GLY A 62 -2.90 0.59 -11.30
N LEU A 63 -2.48 -0.25 -10.34
CA LEU A 63 -1.90 -1.56 -10.65
C LEU A 63 -2.86 -2.48 -11.42
N VAL A 64 -4.14 -2.50 -11.06
CA VAL A 64 -5.16 -3.26 -11.81
C VAL A 64 -5.26 -2.77 -13.24
N MET A 65 -5.29 -1.45 -13.45
CA MET A 65 -5.37 -0.86 -14.78
C MET A 65 -4.16 -1.23 -15.63
N VAL A 66 -2.95 -1.22 -15.06
CA VAL A 66 -1.73 -1.69 -15.75
C VAL A 66 -1.86 -3.16 -16.17
N GLN A 67 -2.38 -4.02 -15.29
CA GLN A 67 -2.59 -5.43 -15.65
C GLN A 67 -3.66 -5.59 -16.74
N VAL A 68 -4.76 -4.85 -16.69
CA VAL A 68 -5.79 -4.87 -17.74
C VAL A 68 -5.21 -4.45 -19.09
N ILE A 69 -4.42 -3.38 -19.12
CA ILE A 69 -3.76 -2.90 -20.35
C ILE A 69 -2.81 -3.97 -20.89
N SER A 70 -1.98 -4.56 -20.03
CA SER A 70 -1.03 -5.61 -20.41
C SER A 70 -1.73 -6.83 -21.00
N ASN A 71 -2.85 -7.27 -20.39
CA ASN A 71 -3.61 -8.44 -20.85
C ASN A 71 -4.35 -8.21 -22.17
N ILE A 72 -4.74 -6.96 -22.48
CA ILE A 72 -5.38 -6.64 -23.77
C ILE A 72 -4.32 -6.37 -24.86
N GLY A 73 -3.13 -5.93 -24.48
CA GLY A 73 -2.01 -5.68 -25.40
C GLY A 73 -1.31 -6.95 -25.91
N GLU A 74 -1.31 -8.04 -25.13
CA GLU A 74 -0.82 -9.35 -25.56
C GLU A 74 -1.85 -10.04 -26.47
N THR A 75 -1.38 -10.46 -27.65
CA THR A 75 -2.21 -10.82 -28.79
C THR A 75 -2.94 -12.17 -28.62
N SER A 76 -4.27 -12.15 -28.76
CA SER A 76 -5.17 -13.24 -29.23
C SER A 76 -5.24 -14.59 -28.50
N GLU A 77 -4.59 -14.78 -27.35
CA GLU A 77 -4.88 -15.94 -26.48
C GLU A 77 -5.78 -15.55 -25.30
N SER A 78 -6.61 -16.50 -24.87
CA SER A 78 -7.74 -16.32 -23.94
C SER A 78 -7.49 -15.34 -22.80
N PHE A 79 -8.39 -14.35 -22.65
CA PHE A 79 -8.37 -13.38 -21.55
C PHE A 79 -8.29 -14.08 -20.19
N SER A 80 -7.11 -14.07 -19.57
CA SER A 80 -6.90 -14.68 -18.26
C SER A 80 -7.35 -13.69 -17.19
N ALA A 81 -8.64 -13.73 -16.82
CA ALA A 81 -9.19 -12.88 -15.75
C ALA A 81 -8.41 -12.99 -14.42
N VAL A 82 -7.68 -14.10 -14.23
CA VAL A 82 -6.83 -14.37 -13.06
C VAL A 82 -5.69 -13.35 -12.90
N THR A 83 -5.08 -12.88 -13.99
CA THR A 83 -3.97 -11.91 -13.94
C THR A 83 -4.42 -10.52 -13.47
N VAL A 84 -5.69 -10.16 -13.73
CA VAL A 84 -6.31 -8.89 -13.33
C VAL A 84 -6.84 -8.94 -11.89
N VAL A 85 -7.44 -10.07 -11.49
CA VAL A 85 -8.03 -10.24 -10.15
C VAL A 85 -6.96 -10.49 -9.09
N ARG A 86 -5.82 -11.10 -9.45
CA ARG A 86 -4.77 -11.45 -8.50
C ARG A 86 -4.20 -10.25 -7.73
N PRO A 87 -3.80 -9.12 -8.35
CA PRO A 87 -3.36 -7.94 -7.61
C PRO A 87 -4.41 -7.43 -6.63
N LEU A 88 -5.69 -7.37 -7.03
CA LEU A 88 -6.81 -6.97 -6.15
C LEU A 88 -6.90 -7.87 -4.93
N ALA A 89 -7.00 -9.19 -5.15
CA ALA A 89 -7.13 -10.16 -4.07
C ALA A 89 -5.94 -10.10 -3.10
N VAL A 90 -4.73 -9.94 -3.64
CA VAL A 90 -3.51 -9.83 -2.84
C VAL A 90 -3.46 -8.52 -2.05
N SER A 91 -3.82 -7.37 -2.63
CA SER A 91 -3.82 -6.08 -1.92
C SER A 91 -4.83 -6.08 -0.77
N PHE A 92 -6.05 -6.58 -1.01
CA PHE A 92 -7.06 -6.74 0.05
C PHE A 92 -6.61 -7.75 1.11
N GLY A 93 -6.04 -8.88 0.68
CA GLY A 93 -5.49 -9.89 1.58
C GLY A 93 -4.38 -9.32 2.47
N LEU A 94 -3.46 -8.52 1.92
CA LEU A 94 -2.39 -7.86 2.68
C LEU A 94 -2.96 -6.87 3.70
N ALA A 95 -3.94 -6.04 3.31
CA ALA A 95 -4.57 -5.10 4.22
C ALA A 95 -5.24 -5.81 5.41
N ILE A 96 -5.99 -6.88 5.14
CA ILE A 96 -6.65 -7.69 6.17
C ILE A 96 -5.60 -8.40 7.05
N ALA A 97 -4.57 -8.98 6.44
CA ALA A 97 -3.51 -9.69 7.16
C ALA A 97 -2.74 -8.75 8.10
N VAL A 98 -2.43 -7.52 7.68
CA VAL A 98 -1.77 -6.52 8.54
C VAL A 98 -2.69 -6.09 9.67
N LEU A 99 -3.96 -5.77 9.40
CA LEU A 99 -4.93 -5.39 10.44
C LEU A 99 -5.11 -6.50 11.47
N LEU A 100 -5.21 -7.76 11.01
CA LEU A 100 -5.27 -8.94 11.87
C LEU A 100 -3.97 -9.11 12.65
N SER A 101 -2.80 -8.94 12.03
CA SER A 101 -1.50 -9.07 12.70
C SER A 101 -1.31 -7.99 13.77
N CYS A 102 -1.72 -6.74 13.50
CA CYS A 102 -1.71 -5.68 14.52
C CYS A 102 -2.60 -6.04 15.71
N ARG A 103 -3.80 -6.57 15.47
CA ARG A 103 -4.73 -6.97 16.55
C ARG A 103 -4.25 -8.22 17.30
N LEU A 104 -3.84 -9.26 16.58
CA LEU A 104 -3.57 -10.59 17.11
C LEU A 104 -2.12 -10.82 17.53
N VAL A 105 -1.16 -10.05 17.01
CA VAL A 105 0.26 -10.17 17.37
C VAL A 105 0.69 -8.99 18.22
N ALA A 106 0.41 -7.75 17.80
CA ALA A 106 0.92 -6.59 18.54
C ALA A 106 0.29 -6.45 19.93
N GLN A 107 -1.02 -6.69 20.10
CA GLN A 107 -1.66 -6.63 21.44
C GLN A 107 -1.12 -7.68 22.43
N PRO A 108 -1.08 -9.00 22.11
CA PRO A 108 -0.54 -9.98 23.04
C PRO A 108 0.97 -9.86 23.22
N LEU A 109 1.72 -9.52 22.16
CA LEU A 109 3.17 -9.35 22.27
C LEU A 109 3.51 -8.16 23.18
N THR A 110 2.79 -7.04 23.06
CA THR A 110 2.99 -5.87 23.93
C THR A 110 2.62 -6.19 25.37
N THR A 111 1.51 -6.87 25.61
CA THR A 111 1.09 -7.25 26.98
C THR A 111 2.00 -8.30 27.60
N TRP A 112 2.49 -9.27 26.83
CA TRP A 112 3.45 -10.27 27.28
C TRP A 112 4.83 -9.65 27.56
N LEU A 113 5.36 -8.82 26.67
CA LEU A 113 6.61 -8.08 26.88
C LEU A 113 6.51 -7.19 28.13
N ASN A 114 5.37 -6.53 28.35
CA ASN A 114 5.15 -5.69 29.52
C ASN A 114 5.01 -6.52 30.82
N GLY A 115 4.47 -7.74 30.74
CA GLY A 115 4.46 -8.71 31.84
C GLY A 115 5.87 -9.20 32.21
N VAL A 116 6.67 -9.60 31.21
CA VAL A 116 8.07 -10.03 31.38
C VAL A 116 8.93 -8.89 31.92
N ARG A 117 8.71 -7.66 31.45
CA ARG A 117 9.36 -6.43 31.96
C ARG A 117 9.07 -6.22 33.44
N LYS A 118 7.85 -6.51 33.90
CA LYS A 118 7.42 -6.37 35.29
C LYS A 118 7.97 -7.48 36.20
N SER A 119 8.12 -8.69 35.67
CA SER A 119 8.65 -9.86 36.40
C SER A 119 10.18 -9.95 36.42
N SER A 120 10.91 -9.22 35.58
CA SER A 120 12.38 -9.28 35.53
C SER A 120 13.02 -7.93 35.17
N PRO A 121 13.21 -7.02 36.14
CA PRO A 121 13.77 -5.69 35.92
C PRO A 121 15.25 -5.68 35.48
N ASN A 122 16.02 -6.75 35.73
CA ASN A 122 17.45 -6.86 35.36
C ASN A 122 17.75 -7.84 34.21
N GLY A 123 16.73 -8.29 33.46
CA GLY A 123 16.95 -9.20 32.33
C GLY A 123 17.57 -8.50 31.11
N THR A 124 18.38 -9.22 30.33
CA THR A 124 18.96 -8.77 29.04
C THR A 124 17.92 -8.26 28.04
N LEU A 125 16.67 -8.73 28.13
CA LEU A 125 15.54 -8.22 27.35
C LEU A 125 15.14 -6.78 27.73
N ASN A 126 15.28 -6.37 28.99
CA ASN A 126 15.04 -4.98 29.40
C ASN A 126 16.12 -4.07 28.82
N THR A 127 17.38 -4.48 28.89
CA THR A 127 18.53 -3.74 28.34
C THR A 127 18.46 -3.64 26.81
N LEU A 128 18.08 -4.73 26.12
CA LEU A 128 17.89 -4.74 24.67
C LEU A 128 16.69 -3.88 24.26
N CYS A 129 15.56 -3.95 24.96
CA CYS A 129 14.40 -3.09 24.67
C CYS A 129 14.58 -1.63 25.12
N GLN A 130 15.49 -1.31 26.04
CA GLN A 130 15.87 0.06 26.40
C GLN A 130 16.93 0.66 25.48
N ALA A 131 17.65 -0.18 24.71
CA ALA A 131 18.60 0.32 23.74
C ALA A 131 17.88 1.17 22.69
N THR A 132 18.34 2.41 22.52
CA THR A 132 17.72 3.47 21.71
C THR A 132 17.49 3.04 20.25
N HIS A 133 18.25 2.07 19.75
CA HIS A 133 18.20 1.59 18.38
C HIS A 133 17.18 0.47 18.13
N THR A 134 16.67 -0.19 19.17
CA THR A 134 15.85 -1.40 19.01
C THR A 134 14.51 -1.09 18.37
N ALA A 135 13.89 0.03 18.71
CA ALA A 135 12.65 0.48 18.07
C ALA A 135 12.85 0.75 16.57
N PHE A 136 13.96 1.40 16.20
CA PHE A 136 14.29 1.68 14.80
C PHE A 136 14.55 0.38 14.00
N ILE A 137 15.31 -0.56 14.58
CA ILE A 137 15.59 -1.85 13.95
C ILE A 137 14.29 -2.65 13.72
N ILE A 138 13.39 -2.68 14.71
CA ILE A 138 12.11 -3.39 14.60
C ILE A 138 11.25 -2.78 13.48
N HIS A 139 11.07 -1.46 13.45
CA HIS A 139 10.27 -0.82 12.39
C HIS A 139 10.89 -1.03 11.00
N THR A 140 12.22 -0.97 10.91
CA THR A 140 12.94 -1.24 9.65
C THR A 140 12.73 -2.68 9.19
N LEU A 141 12.75 -3.64 10.12
CA LEU A 141 12.51 -5.04 9.81
C LEU A 141 11.06 -5.28 9.38
N VAL A 142 10.08 -4.68 10.05
CA VAL A 142 8.66 -4.75 9.67
C VAL A 142 8.44 -4.18 8.27
N LEU A 143 9.04 -3.02 7.98
CA LEU A 143 8.99 -2.41 6.65
C LEU A 143 9.62 -3.34 5.59
N ALA A 144 10.79 -3.91 5.85
CA ALA A 144 11.45 -4.82 4.93
C ALA A 144 10.61 -6.08 4.67
N VAL A 145 10.02 -6.68 5.70
CA VAL A 145 9.16 -7.86 5.58
C VAL A 145 7.90 -7.54 4.76
N LEU A 146 7.24 -6.41 5.03
CA LEU A 146 6.01 -6.04 4.30
C LEU A 146 6.29 -5.68 2.84
N VAL A 147 7.37 -4.95 2.55
CA VAL A 147 7.75 -4.61 1.16
C VAL A 147 8.18 -5.84 0.38
N THR A 148 8.96 -6.74 0.99
CA THR A 148 9.36 -7.99 0.33
C THR A 148 8.15 -8.90 0.08
N ALA A 149 7.25 -9.05 1.06
CA ALA A 149 6.01 -9.80 0.88
C ALA A 149 5.14 -9.20 -0.24
N ALA A 150 5.01 -7.88 -0.29
CA ALA A 150 4.25 -7.18 -1.32
C ALA A 150 4.83 -7.38 -2.72
N THR A 151 6.16 -7.32 -2.84
CA THR A 151 6.89 -7.56 -4.09
C THR A 151 6.67 -8.99 -4.58
N TYR A 152 6.78 -9.99 -3.71
CA TYR A 152 6.53 -11.40 -4.07
C TYR A 152 5.07 -11.68 -4.41
N ALA A 153 4.14 -11.01 -3.73
CA ALA A 153 2.72 -11.22 -3.94
C ALA A 153 2.18 -10.46 -5.17
N GLY A 154 2.93 -9.48 -5.69
CA GLY A 154 2.58 -8.70 -6.88
C GLY A 154 1.60 -7.56 -6.59
N THR A 155 1.66 -6.99 -5.38
CA THR A 155 0.87 -5.82 -4.97
C THR A 155 1.74 -4.57 -4.87
N SER A 156 1.14 -3.41 -4.60
CA SER A 156 1.87 -2.15 -4.46
C SER A 156 2.82 -2.16 -3.26
N ASN A 157 4.09 -1.84 -3.53
CA ASN A 157 5.11 -1.60 -2.50
C ASN A 157 4.86 -0.29 -1.73
N LEU A 158 4.23 0.72 -2.37
CA LEU A 158 3.84 1.96 -1.70
C LEU A 158 2.72 1.69 -0.69
N PHE A 159 1.73 0.90 -1.07
CA PHE A 159 0.67 0.47 -0.17
C PHE A 159 1.21 -0.33 1.03
N ALA A 160 2.14 -1.26 0.78
CA ALA A 160 2.74 -2.08 1.82
C ALA A 160 3.63 -1.27 2.79
N SER A 161 4.44 -0.35 2.27
CA SER A 161 5.25 0.54 3.11
C SER A 161 4.40 1.53 3.91
N TYR A 162 3.27 1.99 3.37
CA TYR A 162 2.29 2.78 4.12
C TYR A 162 1.67 1.98 5.27
N LEU A 163 1.25 0.75 5.01
CA LEU A 163 0.74 -0.16 6.04
C LEU A 163 1.77 -0.42 7.15
N ALA A 164 3.06 -0.58 6.79
CA ALA A 164 4.15 -0.75 7.73
C ALA A 164 4.39 0.47 8.62
N GLY A 165 4.17 1.68 8.10
CA GLY A 165 4.29 2.92 8.86
C GLY A 165 3.05 3.26 9.67
N ALA A 166 1.87 2.75 9.27
CA ALA A 166 0.61 2.97 9.97
C ALA A 166 0.37 1.99 11.13
N SER A 167 1.07 0.85 11.15
CA SER A 167 1.02 -0.18 12.20
C SER A 167 1.86 0.17 13.42
#